data_AF-A0A2N0ML47-F1
#
_entry.id   AF-A0A2N0ML47-F1
#
_cell.length_a   1.000
_cell.length_b   1.000
_cell.length_c   1.000
_cell.angle_alpha   90.00
_cell.angle_beta   90.00
_cell.angle_gamma   90.00
#
_symmetry.space_group_name_H-M   'P 1'
#
loop_
_entity.id
_entity.type
_entity.pdbx_description
1 polymer ?
#
loop_
_entity_poly.entity_id
_entity_poly.type
_entity_poly.pdbx_seq_one_letter_code
_entity_poly.pdbx_strand_id
1 'polypeptide(L)'
;MGRESFEGTDEGIRHFSSIATSVAGEAEVVSRMPSGARQGPHDWFHNAPGITDLMTGEVAGRNSPEQITFFHTSGTQGLQFAAAAGKVYEEARKRGMGRDLPTDWFLETIRD
;
A
#
# COMPACT_ATOMS: atom_id res chain seq x y z
N MET A 1 15.08 9.26 -1.14
CA MET A 1 14.11 8.99 -2.21
C MET A 1 12.73 9.32 -1.63
N GLY A 2 11.97 10.25 -2.21
CA GLY A 2 10.53 10.34 -1.94
C GLY A 2 10.00 11.39 -0.96
N ARG A 3 10.44 12.66 -1.02
CA ARG A 3 9.62 13.77 -0.50
C ARG A 3 8.87 14.51 -1.62
N GLU A 4 9.46 14.57 -2.80
CA GLU A 4 8.91 15.27 -3.99
C GLU A 4 8.03 14.39 -4.89
N SER A 5 7.83 13.11 -4.54
CA SER A 5 7.16 12.12 -5.41
C SER A 5 5.64 12.06 -5.24
N PHE A 6 5.06 12.86 -4.34
CA PHE A 6 3.66 12.77 -3.92
C PHE A 6 2.90 14.10 -3.96
N GLU A 7 3.52 15.20 -4.41
CA GLU A 7 2.78 16.45 -4.66
C GLU A 7 1.90 16.29 -5.90
N GLY A 8 0.59 16.34 -5.71
CA GLY A 8 -0.42 16.30 -6.79
C GLY A 8 -1.03 14.92 -7.06
N THR A 9 -0.60 13.84 -6.38
CA THR A 9 -1.18 12.51 -6.59
C THR A 9 -2.59 12.34 -6.02
N ASP A 10 -3.06 13.28 -5.21
CA ASP A 10 -4.36 13.23 -4.54
C ASP A 10 -5.47 13.99 -5.31
N GLU A 11 -5.13 14.75 -6.36
CA GLU A 11 -6.14 15.42 -7.19
C GLU A 11 -7.01 14.38 -7.93
N GLY A 12 -8.32 14.37 -7.64
CA GLY A 12 -9.27 13.43 -8.24
C GLY A 12 -9.31 12.04 -7.60
N ILE A 13 -8.59 11.82 -6.49
CA ILE A 13 -8.64 10.58 -5.71
C ILE A 13 -9.43 10.82 -4.43
N ARG A 14 -10.49 10.02 -4.21
CA ARG A 14 -11.13 9.90 -2.88
C ARG A 14 -10.89 8.51 -2.30
N HIS A 15 -10.46 8.49 -1.06
CA HIS A 15 -10.33 7.29 -0.25
C HIS A 15 -11.67 6.98 0.45
N PHE A 16 -12.25 5.81 0.16
CA PHE A 16 -13.62 5.47 0.57
C PHE A 16 -13.74 4.53 1.79
N SER A 17 -12.67 3.83 2.17
CA SER A 17 -12.45 3.21 3.49
C SER A 17 -11.15 2.40 3.44
N SER A 18 -10.78 1.73 4.53
CA SER A 18 -9.44 1.18 4.80
C SER A 18 -8.70 0.63 3.57
N ILE A 19 -7.67 1.39 3.19
CA ILE A 19 -6.43 1.04 2.47
C ILE A 19 -6.57 0.40 1.06
N ALA A 20 -7.76 0.04 0.59
CA ALA A 20 -7.91 -0.53 -0.76
C ALA A 20 -9.16 -0.08 -1.52
N THR A 21 -9.74 1.07 -1.18
CA THR A 21 -10.84 1.64 -1.96
C THR A 21 -10.52 3.08 -2.32
N SER A 22 -9.75 3.24 -3.39
CA SER A 22 -9.57 4.51 -4.07
C SER A 22 -10.44 4.51 -5.32
N VAL A 23 -11.24 5.57 -5.48
CA VAL A 23 -11.96 5.82 -6.74
C VAL A 23 -11.27 6.98 -7.42
N ALA A 24 -10.70 6.71 -8.59
CA ALA A 24 -10.13 7.72 -9.48
C ALA A 24 -11.19 8.13 -10.51
N GLY A 25 -11.35 9.43 -10.73
CA GLY A 25 -12.27 9.97 -11.72
C GLY A 25 -12.23 11.49 -11.80
N GLU A 26 -13.03 12.06 -12.70
CA GLU A 26 -13.17 13.52 -12.83
C GLU A 26 -13.56 14.16 -11.51
N ALA A 27 -12.90 15.26 -11.15
CA ALA A 27 -13.07 15.92 -9.85
C ALA A 27 -14.54 16.25 -9.53
N GLU A 28 -15.32 16.63 -10.55
CA GLU A 28 -16.76 16.89 -10.42
C GLU A 28 -17.56 15.63 -10.05
N VAL A 29 -17.24 14.49 -10.64
CA VAL A 29 -17.90 13.20 -10.36
C VAL A 29 -17.56 12.71 -8.97
N VAL A 30 -16.27 12.80 -8.62
CA VAL A 30 -15.78 12.49 -7.28
C VAL A 30 -16.42 13.40 -6.23
N SER A 31 -16.74 14.65 -6.57
CA SER A 31 -17.39 15.61 -5.66
C SER A 31 -18.81 15.18 -5.23
N ARG A 32 -19.55 14.48 -6.11
CA ARG A 32 -20.95 14.07 -5.91
C ARG A 32 -21.13 12.71 -5.24
N MET A 33 -20.05 11.93 -5.14
CA MET A 33 -20.12 10.64 -4.47
C MET A 33 -20.50 10.84 -3.00
N PRO A 34 -21.41 10.00 -2.45
CA PRO A 34 -21.78 10.10 -1.05
C PRO A 34 -20.51 10.01 -0.20
N SER A 35 -20.26 11.02 0.65
CA SER A 35 -19.17 10.94 1.60
C SER A 35 -19.42 9.70 2.45
N GLY A 36 -18.52 8.71 2.38
CA GLY A 36 -18.54 7.59 3.31
C GLY A 36 -18.27 8.13 4.70
N ALA A 37 -19.29 8.71 5.34
CA ALA A 37 -19.20 9.15 6.71
C ALA A 37 -18.91 7.89 7.53
N ARG A 38 -17.69 7.83 8.08
CA ARG A 38 -17.22 6.85 9.07
C ARG A 38 -18.15 6.92 10.28
N GLN A 39 -19.29 6.24 10.24
CA GLN A 39 -20.21 6.24 11.38
C GLN A 39 -20.76 4.83 11.55
N GLY A 40 -19.95 4.02 12.23
CA GLY A 40 -20.36 2.78 12.86
C GLY A 40 -19.59 2.59 14.18
N PRO A 41 -20.15 1.88 15.17
CA PRO A 41 -19.60 1.73 16.52
C PRO A 41 -18.25 0.97 16.61
N HIS A 42 -17.58 0.68 15.49
CA HIS A 42 -16.31 -0.05 15.38
C HIS A 42 -15.15 0.78 14.80
N ASP A 43 -15.27 2.11 14.77
CA ASP A 43 -14.34 3.03 14.09
C ASP A 43 -12.96 3.22 14.78
N TRP A 44 -12.70 2.52 15.90
CA TRP A 44 -11.39 2.61 16.58
C TRP A 44 -10.24 2.15 15.68
N PHE A 45 -10.42 1.08 14.90
CA PHE A 45 -9.38 0.58 14.00
C PHE A 45 -9.02 1.56 12.89
N HIS A 46 -9.96 2.43 12.49
CA HIS A 46 -9.75 3.40 11.41
C HIS A 46 -9.12 4.71 11.88
N ASN A 47 -9.14 4.96 13.19
CA ASN A 47 -8.53 6.14 13.82
C ASN A 47 -7.27 5.79 14.62
N ALA A 48 -6.92 4.50 14.75
CA ALA A 48 -5.68 4.06 15.36
C ALA A 48 -4.48 4.37 14.42
N PRO A 49 -3.31 4.75 14.97
CA PRO A 49 -2.10 4.97 14.17
C PRO A 49 -1.72 3.76 13.32
N GLY A 50 -1.24 4.03 12.11
CA GLY A 50 -0.73 3.02 11.20
C GLY A 50 0.69 2.58 11.55
N ILE A 51 1.16 1.52 10.89
CA ILE A 51 2.56 1.07 11.01
C ILE A 51 3.54 2.11 10.45
N THR A 52 3.13 2.90 9.47
CA THR A 52 3.93 3.99 8.89
C THR A 52 4.23 5.05 9.92
N ASP A 53 3.23 5.48 10.69
CA ASP A 53 3.35 6.52 11.72
C ASP A 53 4.32 6.06 12.83
N LEU A 54 4.34 4.76 13.13
CA LEU A 54 5.30 4.16 14.04
C LEU A 54 6.72 4.15 13.45
N MET A 55 6.87 3.81 12.17
CA MET A 55 8.17 3.75 11.48
C MET A 55 8.79 5.14 11.26
N THR A 56 7.97 6.17 11.06
CA THR A 56 8.41 7.56 10.92
C THR A 56 8.66 8.25 12.25
N GLY A 57 8.26 7.63 13.37
CA GLY A 57 8.43 8.17 14.72
C GLY A 57 7.38 9.21 15.10
N GLU A 58 6.29 9.33 14.34
CA GLU A 58 5.17 10.21 14.65
C GLU A 58 4.38 9.73 15.87
N VAL A 59 4.41 8.42 16.14
CA VAL A 59 3.84 7.82 17.35
C VAL A 59 4.87 6.97 18.10
N ALA A 60 4.75 6.94 19.42
CA ALA A 60 5.61 6.11 20.27
C ALA A 60 5.28 4.62 20.09
N GLY A 61 6.33 3.80 20.01
CA GLY A 61 6.21 2.34 20.06
C GLY A 61 5.94 1.80 21.46
N ARG A 62 6.15 0.49 21.62
CA ARG A 62 6.07 -0.17 22.93
C ARG A 62 7.04 0.49 23.92
N ASN A 63 6.55 0.87 25.09
CA ASN A 63 7.33 1.59 26.11
C ASN A 63 7.54 0.82 27.43
N SER A 64 6.88 -0.33 27.61
CA SER A 64 7.08 -1.19 28.77
C SER A 64 6.94 -2.69 28.42
N PRO A 65 7.60 -3.58 29.17
CA PRO A 65 7.43 -5.03 29.02
C PRO A 65 6.02 -5.52 29.35
N GLU A 66 5.26 -4.83 30.20
CA GLU A 66 3.90 -5.20 30.60
C GLU A 66 2.82 -4.75 29.60
N GLN A 67 3.17 -3.85 28.67
CA GLN A 67 2.23 -3.31 27.69
C GLN A 67 1.79 -4.37 26.67
N ILE A 68 0.47 -4.53 26.51
CA ILE A 68 -0.13 -5.36 25.46
C ILE A 68 -0.30 -4.52 24.20
N THR A 69 0.27 -4.97 23.09
CA THR A 69 0.21 -4.29 21.79
C THR A 69 -0.55 -5.12 20.78
N PHE A 70 -1.30 -4.46 19.90
CA PHE A 70 -2.00 -5.09 18.79
C PHE A 70 -1.56 -4.45 17.47
N PHE A 71 -1.24 -5.28 16.48
CA PHE A 71 -0.93 -4.83 15.13
C PHE A 71 -1.98 -5.37 14.15
N HIS A 72 -2.71 -4.46 13.52
CA HIS A 72 -3.68 -4.80 12.50
C HIS A 72 -3.01 -4.79 11.12
N THR A 73 -2.97 -5.95 10.46
CA THR A 73 -2.29 -6.12 9.17
C THR A 73 -3.14 -5.70 7.97
N SER A 74 -4.33 -5.14 8.18
CA SER A 74 -5.18 -4.68 7.07
C SER A 74 -4.45 -3.59 6.29
N GLY A 75 -4.46 -3.69 4.97
CA GLY A 75 -3.96 -2.65 4.07
C GLY A 75 -2.46 -2.67 3.74
N THR A 76 -1.64 -3.43 4.47
CA THR A 76 -0.28 -3.77 4.00
C THR A 76 -0.25 -5.04 3.15
N GLN A 77 -1.43 -5.59 2.85
CA GLN A 77 -1.60 -6.82 2.08
C GLN A 77 -1.00 -6.65 0.68
N GLY A 78 0.10 -7.36 0.42
CA GLY A 78 0.80 -7.31 -0.88
C GLY A 78 2.13 -6.56 -0.84
N LEU A 79 2.19 -5.36 -0.24
CA LEU A 79 3.41 -4.54 -0.29
C LEU A 79 4.60 -5.22 0.39
N GLN A 80 4.36 -5.89 1.52
CA GLN A 80 5.40 -6.67 2.20
C GLN A 80 5.99 -7.78 1.31
N PHE A 81 5.15 -8.39 0.46
CA PHE A 81 5.60 -9.44 -0.46
C PHE A 81 6.36 -8.85 -1.64
N ALA A 82 5.92 -7.71 -2.18
CA ALA A 82 6.62 -7.01 -3.26
C ALA A 82 8.03 -6.56 -2.79
N ALA A 83 8.13 -5.99 -1.59
CA ALA A 83 9.42 -5.58 -1.02
C ALA A 83 10.37 -6.78 -0.82
N ALA A 84 9.87 -7.89 -0.27
CA ALA A 84 10.66 -9.11 -0.12
C ALA A 84 11.07 -9.71 -1.47
N ALA A 85 10.15 -9.77 -2.44
CA ALA A 85 10.39 -10.31 -3.77
C ALA A 85 11.46 -9.52 -4.53
N GLY A 86 11.43 -8.19 -4.47
CA GLY A 86 12.45 -7.34 -5.09
C GLY A 86 13.85 -7.64 -4.53
N LYS A 87 13.98 -7.75 -3.20
CA LYS A 87 15.26 -8.08 -2.58
C LYS A 87 15.75 -9.49 -2.94
N VAL A 88 14.85 -10.48 -2.93
CA VAL A 88 15.18 -11.85 -3.32
C VAL A 88 15.65 -11.90 -4.78
N TYR A 89 14.96 -11.19 -5.69
CA TYR A 89 15.33 -11.10 -7.09
C TYR A 89 16.75 -10.52 -7.29
N GLU A 90 17.06 -9.39 -6.64
CA GLU A 90 18.39 -8.79 -6.71
C GLU A 90 19.50 -9.73 -6.24
N GLU A 91 19.27 -10.45 -5.14
CA GLU A 91 20.25 -11.39 -4.60
C GLU A 91 20.40 -12.64 -5.47
N ALA A 92 19.31 -13.14 -6.06
CA ALA A 92 19.35 -14.25 -7.01
C ALA A 92 20.18 -13.87 -8.26
N ARG A 93 19.96 -12.66 -8.80
CA ARG A 93 20.72 -12.11 -9.94
C ARG A 93 22.23 -12.05 -9.65
N LYS A 94 22.62 -11.53 -8.47
CA LYS A 94 24.05 -11.46 -8.07
C LYS A 94 24.72 -12.82 -7.98
N ARG A 95 23.96 -13.86 -7.62
CA ARG A 95 24.46 -15.22 -7.42
C ARG A 95 24.32 -16.11 -8.66
N GLY A 96 23.81 -15.58 -9.78
CA GLY A 96 23.53 -16.37 -10.97
C GLY A 96 22.49 -17.49 -10.72
N MET A 97 21.55 -17.25 -9.80
CA MET A 97 20.50 -18.21 -9.44
C MET A 97 19.21 -17.94 -10.22
N GLY A 98 18.43 -18.99 -10.46
CA GLY A 98 17.16 -18.93 -11.18
C GLY A 98 17.26 -19.50 -12.59
N ARG A 99 16.20 -19.30 -13.37
CA ARG A 99 16.12 -19.72 -14.78
C ARG A 99 15.50 -18.60 -15.60
N ASP A 100 16.11 -18.30 -16.73
CA ASP A 100 15.51 -17.39 -17.70
C ASP A 100 14.27 -18.03 -18.31
N LEU A 101 13.16 -17.30 -18.28
CA LEU A 101 11.94 -17.66 -18.96
C LEU A 101 11.92 -16.91 -20.29
N PRO A 102 11.99 -17.60 -21.44
CA PRO A 102 11.99 -16.95 -22.75
C PRO A 102 10.75 -16.07 -22.92
N THR A 103 10.95 -14.82 -23.33
CA THR A 103 9.86 -13.85 -23.50
C THR A 103 8.83 -14.34 -24.53
N ASP A 104 9.26 -15.05 -25.56
CA ASP A 104 8.40 -15.64 -26.61
C ASP A 104 7.42 -16.69 -26.08
N TRP A 105 7.59 -17.20 -24.86
CA TRP A 105 6.57 -18.06 -24.22
C TRP A 105 5.31 -17.28 -23.81
N PHE A 106 5.44 -15.96 -23.65
CA PHE A 106 4.37 -15.09 -23.12
C PHE A 106 3.90 -14.04 -24.12
N LEU A 107 4.60 -13.87 -25.24
CA LEU A 107 4.26 -12.89 -26.27
C LEU A 107 3.81 -13.59 -27.56
N GLU A 108 2.82 -12.98 -28.20
CA GLU A 108 2.32 -13.38 -29.52
C GLU A 108 2.37 -12.16 -30.45
N THR A 109 2.75 -12.38 -31.71
CA THR A 109 2.73 -11.36 -32.76
C THR A 109 1.30 -11.25 -33.30
N ILE A 110 0.64 -10.11 -33.09
CA ILE A 110 -0.79 -9.92 -33.44
C ILE A 110 -1.05 -9.24 -34.79
N ARG A 111 0.00 -8.87 -35.56
CA ARG A 111 -0.13 -8.14 -36.83
C ARG A 111 1.00 -8.50 -37.79
N ASP A 112 0.62 -8.69 -39.06
CA ASP A 112 1.50 -8.70 -40.23
C ASP A 112 1.57 -7.29 -40.85
#